data_AF-D0UK89-F1
#
_entry.id   AF-D0UK89-F1
#
_cell.length_a   1.000
_cell.length_b   1.000
_cell.length_c   1.000
_cell.angle_alpha   90.00
_cell.angle_beta   90.00
_cell.angle_gamma   90.00
#
_symmetry.space_group_name_H-M   'P 1'
#
loop_
_entity.id
_entity.type
_entity.pdbx_description
1 polymer ?
#
loop_
_entity_poly.entity_id
_entity_poly.type
_entity_poly.pdbx_seq_one_letter_code
_entity_poly.pdbx_strand_id
1 'polypeptide(L)'
;LVHGDVFRPPRKGMLLSVFVGSGVQVFLMTLVTLVFACLGFLSPANRGALMTCAMVLFVCMGTPAGYVSARIYKSFGGERWKMNVLLTSMLCPGFIFSIFFLLNIVLWANSSSATVPFPTLVALLALWFGISLPLTFVGAFFGFRKRGIEHPVRTNQIPRQIPEQSFYTKPLPGIIMGGILPFGCIFIQLFFILNSIWSNQM
;
A
#
# COMPACT_ATOMS: atom_id res chain seq x y z
N LEU A 1 31.86 4.57 10.08
CA LEU A 1 32.19 3.49 9.12
C LEU A 1 31.03 3.15 8.17
N VAL A 2 29.79 2.89 8.63
CA VAL A 2 28.65 2.54 7.75
C VAL A 2 27.93 3.75 7.14
N HIS A 3 28.04 4.94 7.75
CA HIS A 3 27.33 6.18 7.35
C HIS A 3 27.50 6.58 5.87
N GLY A 4 28.59 6.20 5.21
CA GLY A 4 28.86 6.52 3.80
C GLY A 4 28.12 5.64 2.79
N ASP A 5 27.48 4.55 3.24
CA ASP A 5 26.75 3.63 2.37
C ASP A 5 25.22 3.64 2.62
N VAL A 6 24.76 4.17 3.75
CA VAL A 6 23.33 4.18 4.16
C VAL A 6 22.43 4.95 3.20
N PHE A 7 22.88 6.09 2.69
CA PHE A 7 22.08 6.97 1.83
C PHE A 7 22.25 6.69 0.34
N ARG A 8 22.87 5.56 -0.03
CA ARG A 8 23.01 5.19 -1.43
C ARG A 8 21.63 4.82 -2.00
N PRO A 9 21.27 5.31 -3.19
CA PRO A 9 19.99 4.96 -3.80
C PRO A 9 19.92 3.44 -3.99
N PRO A 10 18.83 2.78 -3.58
CA PRO A 10 18.69 1.34 -3.70
C PRO A 10 18.53 0.93 -5.17
N ARG A 11 18.99 -0.28 -5.52
CA ARG A 11 18.92 -0.82 -6.90
C ARG A 11 17.50 -0.78 -7.50
N LYS A 12 16.47 -0.92 -6.65
CA LYS A 12 15.04 -0.89 -7.01
C LYS A 12 14.32 0.32 -6.37
N GLY A 13 14.92 1.50 -6.39
CA GLY A 13 14.36 2.71 -5.75
C GLY A 13 12.95 3.10 -6.20
N MET A 14 12.59 2.84 -7.45
CA MET A 14 11.23 3.09 -7.97
C MET A 14 10.18 2.17 -7.31
N LEU A 15 10.48 0.89 -7.13
CA LEU A 15 9.56 -0.04 -6.47
C LEU A 15 9.43 0.29 -4.98
N LEU A 16 10.55 0.63 -4.34
CA LEU A 16 10.53 1.02 -2.94
C LEU A 16 9.68 2.27 -2.71
N SER A 17 9.82 3.32 -3.53
CA SER A 17 9.00 4.53 -3.41
C SER A 17 7.52 4.26 -3.66
N VAL A 18 7.17 3.36 -4.57
CA VAL A 18 5.80 2.91 -4.83
C VAL A 18 5.20 2.19 -3.62
N PHE A 19 5.93 1.24 -3.03
CA PHE A 19 5.45 0.51 -1.85
C PHE A 19 5.33 1.41 -0.62
N VAL A 20 6.26 2.34 -0.41
CA VAL A 20 6.16 3.28 0.71
C VAL A 20 4.96 4.22 0.52
N GLY A 21 4.73 4.74 -0.70
CA GLY A 21 3.54 5.55 -0.99
C GLY A 21 2.23 4.79 -0.71
N SER A 22 2.14 3.55 -1.20
CA SER A 22 0.98 2.68 -0.96
C SER A 22 0.81 2.34 0.52
N GLY A 23 1.90 2.11 1.25
CA GLY A 23 1.88 1.87 2.69
C GLY A 23 1.36 3.08 3.47
N VAL A 24 1.78 4.30 3.11
CA VAL A 24 1.25 5.54 3.70
C VAL A 24 -0.24 5.71 3.40
N GLN A 25 -0.69 5.36 2.18
CA GLN A 25 -2.10 5.41 1.82
C GLN A 25 -2.95 4.54 2.75
N VAL A 26 -2.56 3.27 2.90
CA VAL A 26 -3.26 2.31 3.76
C VAL A 26 -3.20 2.74 5.22
N PHE A 27 -2.02 3.15 5.70
CA PHE A 27 -1.84 3.59 7.09
C PHE A 27 -2.69 4.81 7.45
N LEU A 28 -2.74 5.83 6.58
CA LEU A 28 -3.57 7.01 6.83
C LEU A 28 -5.05 6.68 6.72
N MET A 29 -5.44 5.83 5.77
CA MET A 29 -6.82 5.35 5.67
C MET A 29 -7.24 4.61 6.95
N THR A 30 -6.43 3.67 7.44
CA THR A 30 -6.75 2.90 8.66
C THR A 30 -6.80 3.80 9.87
N LEU A 31 -5.83 4.71 10.02
CA LEU A 31 -5.78 5.67 11.13
C LEU A 31 -7.03 6.56 11.16
N VAL A 32 -7.40 7.17 10.03
CA VAL A 32 -8.57 8.06 9.95
C VAL A 32 -9.87 7.29 10.17
N THR A 33 -9.98 6.09 9.60
CA THR A 33 -11.14 5.21 9.82
C THR A 33 -11.28 4.83 11.30
N LEU A 34 -10.17 4.50 11.95
CA LEU A 34 -10.13 4.16 13.38
C LEU A 34 -10.58 5.35 14.23
N VAL A 35 -10.09 6.57 13.94
CA VAL A 35 -10.51 7.78 14.67
C VAL A 35 -12.01 8.01 14.55
N PHE A 36 -12.58 7.91 13.34
CA PHE A 36 -14.03 8.06 13.17
C PHE A 36 -14.85 6.95 13.84
N ALA A 37 -14.33 5.73 13.86
CA ALA A 37 -14.95 4.62 14.60
C ALA A 37 -14.91 4.86 16.12
N CYS A 38 -13.78 5.31 16.67
CA CYS A 38 -13.62 5.61 18.09
C CYS A 38 -14.47 6.79 18.57
N LEU A 39 -14.72 7.80 17.71
CA LEU A 39 -15.61 8.91 18.01
C LEU A 39 -17.10 8.56 17.90
N GLY A 40 -17.44 7.33 17.50
CA GLY A 40 -18.82 6.86 17.37
C GLY A 40 -19.53 7.26 16.08
N PHE A 41 -18.85 7.93 15.14
CA PHE A 41 -19.43 8.28 13.83
C PHE A 41 -19.61 7.06 12.91
N LEU A 42 -18.79 6.03 13.11
CA LEU A 42 -18.87 4.76 12.38
C LEU A 42 -19.05 3.62 13.38
N SER A 43 -20.29 3.15 13.55
CA SER A 43 -20.55 1.97 14.37
C SER A 43 -20.03 0.71 13.66
N PRO A 44 -19.19 -0.12 14.30
CA PRO A 44 -18.77 -1.42 13.76
C PRO A 44 -19.93 -2.37 13.44
N ALA A 45 -21.11 -2.13 14.05
CA ALA A 45 -22.33 -2.89 13.78
C ALA A 45 -22.86 -2.63 12.35
N ASN A 46 -22.62 -1.45 11.77
CA ASN A 46 -22.98 -1.14 10.39
C ASN A 46 -21.80 -1.42 9.44
N ARG A 47 -21.52 -2.73 9.25
CA ARG A 47 -20.40 -3.23 8.44
C ARG A 47 -20.35 -2.60 7.04
N GLY A 48 -21.51 -2.39 6.40
CA GLY A 48 -21.59 -1.82 5.04
C GLY A 48 -21.16 -0.36 4.96
N ALA A 49 -21.60 0.48 5.91
CA ALA A 49 -21.20 1.88 5.98
C ALA A 49 -19.71 2.03 6.27
N LEU A 50 -19.16 1.19 7.15
CA LEU A 50 -17.73 1.20 7.48
C LEU A 50 -16.87 0.84 6.27
N MET A 51 -17.22 -0.20 5.50
CA MET A 51 -16.50 -0.59 4.29
C MET A 51 -16.57 0.49 3.20
N THR A 52 -17.74 1.12 3.03
CA THR A 52 -17.92 2.20 2.06
C THR A 52 -17.09 3.43 2.44
N CYS A 53 -17.10 3.79 3.73
CA CYS A 53 -16.28 4.90 4.25
C CYS A 53 -14.79 4.63 4.07
N ALA A 54 -14.32 3.42 4.42
CA ALA A 54 -12.93 3.02 4.22
C ALA A 54 -12.51 3.12 2.74
N MET A 55 -13.37 2.71 1.80
CA MET A 55 -13.11 2.83 0.36
C MET A 55 -12.98 4.29 -0.08
N VAL A 56 -13.88 5.18 0.38
CA VAL A 56 -13.81 6.62 0.07
C VAL A 56 -12.54 7.24 0.66
N LEU A 57 -12.23 6.95 1.93
CA LEU A 57 -11.02 7.41 2.59
C LEU A 57 -9.77 6.92 1.86
N PHE A 58 -9.75 5.67 1.39
CA PHE A 58 -8.64 5.12 0.64
C PHE A 58 -8.36 5.92 -0.64
N VAL A 59 -9.42 6.26 -1.38
CA VAL A 59 -9.32 7.10 -2.60
C VAL A 59 -8.81 8.50 -2.27
N CYS A 60 -9.34 9.12 -1.21
CA CYS A 60 -8.88 10.44 -0.74
C CYS A 60 -7.39 10.43 -0.34
N MET A 61 -6.92 9.34 0.28
CA MET A 61 -5.52 9.18 0.67
C MET A 61 -4.56 8.92 -0.50
N GLY A 62 -5.05 8.88 -1.75
CA GLY A 62 -4.20 8.85 -2.95
C GLY A 62 -3.26 10.05 -3.04
N THR A 63 -3.67 11.23 -2.56
CA THR A 63 -2.84 12.44 -2.56
C THR A 63 -1.59 12.30 -1.66
N PRO A 64 -1.72 11.93 -0.36
CA PRO A 64 -0.56 11.55 0.46
C PRO A 64 0.32 10.46 -0.16
N ALA A 65 -0.28 9.44 -0.77
CA ALA A 65 0.43 8.33 -1.39
C ALA A 65 1.38 8.80 -2.50
N GLY A 66 0.83 9.59 -3.44
CA GLY A 66 1.58 10.19 -4.54
C GLY A 66 2.66 11.14 -4.04
N TYR A 67 2.34 11.98 -3.03
CA TYR A 67 3.28 12.93 -2.46
C TYR A 67 4.50 12.25 -1.82
N VAL A 68 4.28 11.27 -0.94
CA VAL A 68 5.37 10.56 -0.26
C VAL A 68 6.18 9.75 -1.27
N SER A 69 5.51 9.04 -2.17
CA SER A 69 6.19 8.26 -3.21
C SER A 69 7.11 9.14 -4.07
N ALA A 70 6.61 10.28 -4.56
CA ALA A 70 7.39 11.18 -5.39
C ALA A 70 8.58 11.81 -4.63
N ARG A 71 8.40 12.16 -3.35
CA ARG A 71 9.47 12.72 -2.51
C ARG A 71 10.59 11.72 -2.27
N ILE A 72 10.25 10.47 -1.96
CA ILE A 72 11.22 9.39 -1.77
C ILE A 72 11.92 9.08 -3.09
N TYR A 73 11.17 8.95 -4.18
CA TYR A 73 11.75 8.69 -5.50
C TYR A 73 12.74 9.79 -5.92
N LYS A 74 12.39 11.05 -5.66
CA LYS A 74 13.28 12.19 -5.89
C LYS A 74 14.53 12.15 -5.01
N SER A 75 14.42 11.71 -3.76
CA SER A 75 15.58 11.59 -2.84
C SER A 75 16.61 10.57 -3.35
N PHE A 76 16.16 9.57 -4.11
CA PHE A 76 17.04 8.59 -4.76
C PHE A 76 17.62 9.07 -6.11
N GLY A 77 17.40 10.32 -6.49
CA GLY A 77 17.83 10.86 -7.79
C GLY A 77 16.95 10.42 -8.97
N GLY A 78 15.72 9.96 -8.71
CA GLY A 78 14.79 9.54 -9.75
C GLY A 78 14.18 10.71 -10.52
N GLU A 79 14.36 10.75 -11.85
CA GLU A 79 13.82 11.81 -12.72
C GLU A 79 12.46 11.46 -13.35
N ARG A 80 12.18 10.16 -13.52
CA ARG A 80 10.97 9.64 -14.18
C ARG A 80 9.73 9.65 -13.26
N TRP A 81 9.38 10.82 -12.74
CA TRP A 81 8.31 10.98 -11.76
C TRP A 81 6.94 10.53 -12.30
N LYS A 82 6.63 10.79 -13.58
CA LYS A 82 5.37 10.33 -14.22
C LYS A 82 5.21 8.81 -14.14
N MET A 83 6.28 8.06 -14.41
CA MET A 83 6.27 6.60 -14.30
C MET A 83 6.12 6.14 -12.85
N ASN A 84 6.80 6.81 -11.92
CA ASN A 84 6.67 6.51 -10.49
C ASN A 84 5.21 6.66 -10.02
N VAL A 85 4.55 7.75 -10.41
CA VAL A 85 3.14 8.00 -10.05
C VAL A 85 2.20 6.96 -10.64
N LEU A 86 2.38 6.64 -11.92
CA LEU A 86 1.58 5.64 -12.60
C LEU A 86 1.72 4.28 -11.92
N LEU A 87 2.95 3.88 -11.57
CA LEU A 87 3.19 2.66 -10.80
C LEU A 87 2.58 2.72 -9.40
N THR A 88 2.65 3.86 -8.69
CA THR A 88 2.05 4.01 -7.35
C THR A 88 0.53 3.84 -7.39
N SER A 89 -0.13 4.38 -8.41
CA SER A 89 -1.58 4.25 -8.56
C SER A 89 -2.02 2.89 -9.09
N MET A 90 -1.19 2.22 -9.89
CA MET A 90 -1.58 0.99 -10.59
C MET A 90 -1.13 -0.31 -9.92
N LEU A 91 0.05 -0.34 -9.30
CA LEU A 91 0.69 -1.61 -8.91
C LEU A 91 -0.04 -2.31 -7.76
N CYS A 92 -0.22 -1.63 -6.62
CA CYS A 92 -0.90 -2.23 -5.47
C CYS A 92 -2.41 -2.38 -5.70
N PRO A 93 -3.16 -1.34 -6.13
CA PRO A 93 -4.59 -1.48 -6.39
C PRO A 93 -4.90 -2.45 -7.53
N GLY A 94 -4.08 -2.47 -8.60
CA GLY A 94 -4.28 -3.37 -9.73
C GLY A 94 -4.01 -4.83 -9.40
N PHE A 95 -3.02 -5.12 -8.55
CA PHE A 95 -2.81 -6.48 -8.06
C PHE A 95 -4.02 -6.97 -7.25
N ILE A 96 -4.54 -6.14 -6.33
CA ILE A 96 -5.71 -6.48 -5.51
C ILE A 96 -6.95 -6.64 -6.41
N PHE A 97 -7.18 -5.71 -7.33
CA PHE A 97 -8.30 -5.77 -8.27
C PHE A 97 -8.24 -7.02 -9.15
N SER A 98 -7.05 -7.43 -9.61
CA SER A 98 -6.88 -8.65 -10.41
C SER A 98 -7.29 -9.90 -9.64
N ILE A 99 -6.85 -10.03 -8.39
CA ILE A 99 -7.24 -11.16 -7.52
C ILE A 99 -8.76 -11.12 -7.28
N PHE A 100 -9.30 -9.96 -6.91
CA PHE A 100 -10.73 -9.78 -6.70
C PHE A 100 -11.55 -10.13 -7.94
N PHE A 101 -11.11 -9.71 -9.13
CA PHE A 101 -11.77 -9.99 -10.39
C PHE A 101 -11.76 -11.49 -10.73
N LEU A 102 -10.63 -12.17 -10.53
CA LEU A 102 -10.55 -13.63 -10.71
C LEU A 102 -11.49 -14.36 -9.75
N LEU A 103 -11.52 -13.97 -8.48
CA LEU A 103 -12.46 -14.53 -7.51
C LEU A 103 -13.92 -14.25 -7.91
N ASN A 104 -14.21 -13.06 -8.43
CA ASN A 104 -15.54 -12.69 -8.90
C ASN A 104 -16.00 -13.55 -10.10
N ILE A 105 -15.09 -13.88 -11.03
CA ILE A 105 -15.37 -14.83 -12.13
C ILE A 105 -15.75 -16.21 -11.58
N VAL A 106 -15.01 -16.71 -10.58
CA VAL A 106 -15.32 -18.00 -9.95
C VAL A 106 -16.69 -17.97 -9.27
N LEU A 107 -17.02 -16.89 -8.55
CA LEU A 107 -18.33 -16.72 -7.92
C LEU A 107 -19.47 -16.67 -8.94
N TRP A 108 -19.24 -15.98 -10.06
CA TRP A 108 -20.19 -15.90 -11.17
C TRP A 108 -20.43 -17.27 -11.80
N ALA A 109 -19.37 -18.06 -12.03
CA ALA A 109 -19.48 -19.42 -12.56
C ALA A 109 -20.29 -20.36 -11.63
N ASN A 110 -20.19 -20.15 -10.31
CA ASN A 110 -20.95 -20.91 -9.31
C ASN A 110 -22.35 -20.33 -9.02
N SER A 111 -22.80 -19.31 -9.79
CA SER A 111 -24.09 -18.62 -9.56
C SER A 111 -24.29 -18.18 -8.11
N SER A 112 -23.22 -17.75 -7.43
CA SER A 112 -23.26 -17.35 -6.03
C SER A 112 -23.93 -15.98 -5.86
N SER A 113 -24.76 -15.83 -4.82
CA SER A 113 -25.36 -14.54 -4.43
C SER A 113 -24.33 -13.50 -3.98
N ALA A 114 -23.10 -13.92 -3.68
CA ALA A 114 -21.99 -13.02 -3.35
C ALA A 114 -21.30 -12.42 -4.59
N THR A 115 -21.78 -12.72 -5.80
CA THR A 115 -21.22 -12.17 -7.04
C THR A 115 -21.47 -10.67 -7.11
N VAL A 116 -20.38 -9.91 -7.20
CA VAL A 116 -20.41 -8.47 -7.42
C VAL A 116 -20.93 -8.18 -8.83
N PRO A 117 -22.03 -7.43 -9.00
CA PRO A 117 -22.67 -7.24 -10.30
C PRO A 117 -21.85 -6.30 -11.21
N PHE A 118 -21.94 -6.49 -12.53
CA PHE A 118 -21.16 -5.72 -13.51
C PHE A 118 -21.16 -4.19 -13.32
N PRO A 119 -22.30 -3.51 -13.01
CA PRO A 119 -22.30 -2.06 -12.79
C PRO A 119 -21.39 -1.62 -11.64
N THR A 120 -21.27 -2.44 -10.58
CA THR A 120 -20.39 -2.13 -9.45
C THR A 120 -18.91 -2.33 -9.80
N LEU A 121 -18.56 -3.26 -10.69
CA LEU A 121 -17.21 -3.37 -11.25
C LEU A 121 -16.83 -2.11 -12.05
N VAL A 122 -17.75 -1.63 -12.89
CA VAL A 122 -17.56 -0.38 -13.65
C VAL A 122 -17.43 0.82 -12.71
N ALA A 123 -18.24 0.90 -11.65
CA ALA A 123 -18.15 1.95 -10.65
C ALA A 123 -16.79 1.94 -9.91
N LEU A 124 -16.26 0.76 -9.55
CA LEU A 124 -14.93 0.63 -8.94
C LEU A 124 -13.82 1.09 -9.88
N LEU A 125 -13.90 0.74 -11.16
CA LEU A 125 -12.94 1.20 -12.17
C LEU A 125 -13.05 2.72 -12.38
N ALA A 126 -14.26 3.28 -12.44
CA ALA A 126 -14.47 4.72 -12.55
C ALA A 126 -13.93 5.46 -11.31
N LEU A 127 -14.12 4.93 -10.12
CA LEU A 127 -13.56 5.48 -8.88
C LEU A 127 -12.03 5.44 -8.89
N TRP A 128 -11.44 4.35 -9.37
CA TRP A 128 -10.00 4.16 -9.42
C TRP A 128 -9.34 5.07 -10.48
N PHE A 129 -9.75 4.99 -11.74
CA PHE A 129 -9.16 5.76 -12.84
C PHE A 129 -9.62 7.22 -12.86
N GLY A 130 -10.87 7.49 -12.47
CA GLY A 130 -11.47 8.82 -12.52
C GLY A 130 -11.16 9.70 -11.30
N ILE A 131 -10.90 9.12 -10.13
CA ILE A 131 -10.65 9.88 -8.90
C ILE A 131 -9.30 9.55 -8.26
N SER A 132 -9.04 8.27 -7.95
CA SER A 132 -7.83 7.88 -7.21
C SER A 132 -6.54 8.19 -8.00
N LEU A 133 -6.51 7.86 -9.28
CA LEU A 133 -5.38 8.12 -10.17
C LEU A 133 -5.05 9.62 -10.29
N PRO A 134 -6.00 10.52 -10.61
CA PRO A 134 -5.71 11.95 -10.67
C PRO A 134 -5.31 12.53 -9.30
N LEU A 135 -5.93 12.11 -8.20
CA LEU A 135 -5.52 12.54 -6.85
C LEU A 135 -4.05 12.15 -6.56
N THR A 136 -3.67 10.94 -6.92
CA THR A 136 -2.28 10.47 -6.77
C THR A 136 -1.31 11.31 -7.61
N PHE A 137 -1.72 11.68 -8.83
CA PHE A 137 -0.97 12.59 -9.69
C PHE A 137 -0.80 13.98 -9.07
N VAL A 138 -1.86 14.56 -8.52
CA VAL A 138 -1.83 15.86 -7.85
C VAL A 138 -0.86 15.83 -6.67
N GLY A 139 -0.97 14.81 -5.81
CA GLY A 139 -0.09 14.65 -4.65
C GLY A 139 1.37 14.53 -5.07
N ALA A 140 1.65 13.72 -6.08
CA ALA A 140 3.00 13.53 -6.58
C ALA A 140 3.57 14.76 -7.29
N PHE A 141 2.76 15.53 -7.99
CA PHE A 141 3.18 16.78 -8.61
C PHE A 141 3.67 17.78 -7.56
N PHE A 142 2.91 17.94 -6.46
CA PHE A 142 3.36 18.76 -5.33
C PHE A 142 4.58 18.16 -4.61
N GLY A 143 4.63 16.83 -4.49
CA GLY A 143 5.76 16.12 -3.90
C GLY A 143 7.06 16.33 -4.67
N PHE A 144 7.00 16.22 -6.00
CA PHE A 144 8.17 16.34 -6.86
C PHE A 144 8.65 17.78 -7.02
N ARG A 145 7.77 18.78 -6.88
CA ARG A 145 8.15 20.20 -6.89
C ARG A 145 8.94 20.63 -5.65
N LYS A 146 8.71 19.98 -4.49
CA LYS A 146 9.48 20.30 -3.27
C LYS A 146 10.94 19.87 -3.39
N ARG A 147 11.82 20.52 -2.62
CA ARG A 147 13.24 20.15 -2.52
C ARG A 147 13.35 18.67 -2.10
N GLY A 148 14.32 17.99 -2.71
CA GLY A 148 14.64 16.60 -2.35
C GLY A 148 14.96 16.49 -0.86
N ILE A 149 14.71 15.32 -0.28
CA ILE A 149 15.12 15.06 1.10
C ILE A 149 16.65 15.05 1.11
N GLU A 150 17.23 15.95 1.91
CA GLU A 150 18.68 16.05 2.04
C GLU A 150 19.20 15.03 3.03
N HIS A 151 20.21 14.29 2.59
CA HIS A 151 20.88 13.32 3.42
C HIS A 151 21.97 14.02 4.25
N PRO A 152 22.08 13.72 5.55
CA PRO A 152 23.03 14.38 6.45
C PRO A 152 24.50 14.08 6.10
N VAL A 153 24.75 13.03 5.31
CA VAL A 153 26.10 12.58 4.95
C VAL A 153 26.15 12.25 3.45
N ARG A 154 27.24 12.65 2.79
CA ARG A 154 27.52 12.27 1.40
C ARG A 154 27.93 10.80 1.32
N THR A 155 27.49 10.13 0.27
CA THR A 155 27.83 8.72 0.04
C THR A 155 29.25 8.57 -0.48
N ASN A 156 29.90 7.44 -0.15
CA ASN A 156 31.19 7.08 -0.73
C ASN A 156 31.02 6.70 -2.21
N GLN A 157 31.96 7.11 -3.06
CA GLN A 157 31.99 6.80 -4.50
C GLN A 157 32.01 5.28 -4.74
N ILE A 158 32.92 4.58 -4.05
CA ILE A 158 33.10 3.14 -4.20
C ILE A 158 32.23 2.40 -3.16
N PRO A 159 31.28 1.54 -3.60
CA PRO A 159 30.51 0.73 -2.67
C PRO A 159 31.45 -0.27 -2.00
N ARG A 160 31.31 -0.44 -0.68
CA ARG A 160 32.04 -1.50 0.04
C ARG A 160 31.61 -2.88 -0.46
N GLN A 161 32.56 -3.81 -0.52
CA GLN A 161 32.24 -5.21 -0.78
C GLN A 161 31.36 -5.74 0.36
N ILE A 162 30.19 -6.29 0.01
CA ILE A 162 29.29 -6.91 0.97
C ILE A 162 29.80 -8.34 1.20
N PRO A 163 30.10 -8.75 2.45
CA PRO A 163 30.53 -10.13 2.73
C PRO A 163 29.43 -11.12 2.36
N GLU A 164 29.80 -12.38 2.12
CA GLU A 164 28.80 -13.42 1.84
C GLU A 164 27.82 -13.57 3.01
N GLN A 165 26.53 -13.43 2.71
CA GLN A 165 25.48 -13.54 3.72
C GLN A 165 25.24 -15.01 4.06
N SER A 166 25.26 -15.33 5.35
CA SER A 166 24.76 -16.63 5.87
C SER A 166 23.32 -16.86 5.44
N PHE A 167 22.90 -18.13 5.35
CA PHE A 167 21.58 -18.51 4.85
C PHE A 167 20.44 -17.72 5.51
N TYR A 168 20.46 -17.55 6.82
CA TYR A 168 19.41 -16.84 7.57
C TYR A 168 19.40 -15.31 7.38
N THR A 169 20.52 -14.72 6.96
CA THR A 169 20.64 -13.29 6.71
C THR A 169 20.23 -12.91 5.28
N LYS A 170 19.94 -13.92 4.44
CA LYS A 170 19.43 -13.69 3.08
C LYS A 170 18.01 -13.11 3.14
N PRO A 171 17.59 -12.32 2.13
CA PRO A 171 16.29 -11.63 2.15
C PRO A 171 15.08 -12.55 2.36
N LEU A 172 15.06 -13.71 1.70
CA LEU A 172 13.93 -14.64 1.75
C LEU A 172 13.75 -15.27 3.15
N PRO A 173 14.76 -15.95 3.73
CA PRO A 173 14.68 -16.44 5.12
C PRO A 173 14.42 -15.33 6.14
N GLY A 174 15.05 -14.16 5.96
CA GLY A 174 14.84 -13.01 6.85
C GLY A 174 13.40 -12.50 6.85
N ILE A 175 12.73 -12.44 5.68
CA ILE A 175 11.32 -12.06 5.57
C ILE A 175 10.42 -13.07 6.30
N ILE A 176 10.67 -14.37 6.13
CA ILE A 176 9.86 -15.43 6.78
C ILE A 176 10.06 -15.39 8.30
N MET A 177 11.30 -15.38 8.77
CA MET A 177 11.62 -15.36 10.20
C MET A 177 11.10 -14.10 10.88
N GLY A 178 11.25 -12.94 10.26
CA GLY A 178 10.73 -11.67 10.76
C GLY A 178 9.20 -11.60 10.78
N GLY A 179 8.53 -12.32 9.87
CA GLY A 179 7.07 -12.37 9.77
C GLY A 179 6.39 -13.32 10.77
N ILE A 180 7.08 -14.36 11.23
CA ILE A 180 6.50 -15.36 12.15
C ILE A 180 6.06 -14.75 13.48
N LEU A 181 6.88 -13.87 14.07
CA LEU A 181 6.56 -13.23 15.35
C LEU A 181 5.30 -12.34 15.30
N PRO A 182 5.20 -11.34 14.40
CA PRO A 182 3.99 -10.54 14.31
C PRO A 182 2.78 -11.37 13.90
N PHE A 183 2.94 -12.39 13.03
CA PHE A 183 1.86 -13.32 12.68
C PHE A 183 1.35 -14.08 13.92
N GLY A 184 2.25 -14.63 14.74
CA GLY A 184 1.90 -15.31 15.98
C GLY A 184 1.14 -14.40 16.95
N CYS A 185 1.54 -13.13 17.07
CA CYS A 185 0.86 -12.16 17.92
C CYS A 185 -0.58 -11.86 17.49
N ILE A 186 -0.89 -11.89 16.19
CA ILE A 186 -2.22 -11.57 15.66
C ILE A 186 -3.06 -12.80 15.28
N PHE A 187 -2.49 -14.00 15.36
CA PHE A 187 -3.09 -15.23 14.83
C PHE A 187 -4.46 -15.52 15.44
N ILE A 188 -4.57 -15.40 16.76
CA ILE A 188 -5.82 -15.66 17.49
C ILE A 188 -6.89 -14.64 17.09
N GLN A 189 -6.53 -13.36 16.95
CA GLN A 189 -7.47 -12.33 16.53
C GLN A 189 -7.90 -12.54 15.08
N LEU A 190 -6.98 -12.91 14.18
CA LEU A 190 -7.29 -13.28 12.79
C LEU A 190 -8.27 -14.45 12.73
N PHE A 191 -8.08 -15.47 13.55
CA PHE A 191 -9.00 -16.60 13.64
C PHE A 191 -10.42 -16.17 14.06
N PHE A 192 -10.55 -15.32 15.09
CA PHE A 192 -11.86 -14.80 15.49
C PHE A 192 -12.51 -13.93 14.41
N ILE A 193 -11.73 -13.08 13.73
CA ILE A 193 -12.22 -12.23 12.63
C ILE A 193 -12.73 -13.11 11.48
N LEU A 194 -11.94 -14.10 11.05
CA LEU A 194 -12.32 -14.99 9.95
C LEU A 194 -13.57 -15.81 10.29
N ASN A 195 -13.68 -16.31 11.52
CA ASN A 195 -14.88 -17.01 11.97
C ASN A 195 -16.11 -16.08 12.02
N SER A 196 -15.97 -14.84 12.45
CA SER A 196 -17.10 -13.88 12.47
C SER A 196 -17.56 -13.52 11.05
N ILE A 197 -16.64 -13.44 10.09
CA ILE A 197 -16.97 -13.16 8.68
C ILE A 197 -17.66 -14.37 8.03
N TRP A 198 -17.17 -15.58 8.27
CA TRP A 198 -17.64 -16.78 7.57
C TRP A 198 -18.81 -17.50 8.24
N SER A 199 -18.93 -17.40 9.57
CA SER A 199 -19.96 -18.09 10.38
C SER A 199 -21.16 -17.18 10.70
N ASN A 200 -21.10 -15.87 10.41
CA ASN A 200 -22.10 -14.88 10.84
C ASN A 200 -22.42 -14.90 12.35
N GLN A 201 -21.59 -15.54 13.18
CA GLN A 201 -21.72 -15.50 14.63
C GLN A 201 -20.97 -14.27 15.13
N MET A 202 -21.75 -13.25 15.51
CA MET A 202 -21.36 -12.26 16.52
C MET A 202 -22.03 -12.65 17.83
#